data_AF-A0A7S1YTA3-F1
#
_entry.id   AF-A0A7S1YTA3-F1
#
_cell.length_a   1.000
_cell.length_b   1.000
_cell.length_c   1.000
_cell.angle_alpha   90.00
_cell.angle_beta   90.00
_cell.angle_gamma   90.00
#
_symmetry.space_group_name_H-M   'P 1'
#
loop_
_entity.id
_entity.type
_entity.pdbx_description
1 polymer ?
#
loop_
_entity_poly.entity_id
_entity_poly.type
_entity_poly.pdbx_seq_one_letter_code
_entity_poly.pdbx_strand_id
1 'polypeptide(L)'
;MPKRSVSSTTSNNNNDLQNNDDDDSSNNNNNTKNAQQTKKIKINNNKSSSTEIKAPKNNNNTWTNAVKWIQNNGGYIHPNITFSSTARELFSTNEIPKDTIVLRIPSTCLLTLETVESCKDDHVGSALFSVVSSIEDDLLRLDKNDLVLALFMAFLSMDENEVKNECGDDKEPSNIKEENSKTMNLKSLKLYQTFYKPYMDTLPSNESYNNLPRRWPKSQITSLLQGTALYERAMLDQNGIVNDYKLIQQKWILHKQQLSDKEYVLPKLPPFEKFDEMMAAVSTRGFANIVSSTEDDGSHLDAMVPCADLMNHKRGLNQTMDVTYSFITTKDGTAATNTSSDGFLGIEFKSNQY
;
A
#
# COMPACT_ATOMS: atom_id res chain seq x y z
N MET A 1 -8.31 -1.92 -10.87
CA MET A 1 -6.98 -1.47 -11.34
C MET A 1 -6.25 -0.85 -10.16
N PRO A 2 -4.91 -0.95 -10.07
CA PRO A 2 -4.16 -0.16 -9.09
C PRO A 2 -4.52 1.32 -9.26
N LYS A 3 -4.67 2.05 -8.15
CA LYS A 3 -5.07 3.47 -8.16
C LYS A 3 -4.21 4.27 -9.13
N ARG A 4 -4.82 4.79 -10.19
CA ARG A 4 -4.21 5.89 -10.97
C ARG A 4 -4.54 7.18 -10.23
N SER A 5 -3.61 7.66 -9.41
CA SER A 5 -3.72 9.01 -8.83
C SER A 5 -3.76 10.06 -9.95
N VAL A 6 -4.95 10.55 -10.28
CA VAL A 6 -5.15 11.74 -11.11
C VAL A 6 -6.12 12.64 -10.37
N SER A 7 -5.63 13.30 -9.32
CA SER A 7 -6.30 14.48 -8.77
C SER A 7 -5.87 15.68 -9.61
N SER A 8 -6.54 15.95 -10.71
CA SER A 8 -6.40 17.23 -11.42
C SER A 8 -7.33 18.23 -10.77
N THR A 9 -6.86 18.94 -9.76
CA THR A 9 -7.53 20.14 -9.25
C THR A 9 -7.19 21.28 -10.22
N THR A 10 -8.08 21.54 -11.18
CA THR A 10 -7.92 22.65 -12.12
C THR A 10 -8.26 23.95 -11.40
N SER A 11 -7.26 24.65 -10.87
CA SER A 11 -7.41 26.03 -10.40
C SER A 11 -7.41 26.96 -11.62
N ASN A 12 -8.58 27.48 -11.99
CA ASN A 12 -8.72 28.56 -12.97
C ASN A 12 -8.13 29.85 -12.39
N ASN A 13 -6.92 30.22 -12.83
CA ASN A 13 -6.40 31.58 -12.70
C ASN A 13 -6.49 32.26 -14.07
N ASN A 14 -7.53 33.09 -14.24
CA ASN A 14 -7.54 34.12 -15.27
C ASN A 14 -6.63 35.26 -14.80
N ASN A 15 -5.52 35.50 -15.51
CA ASN A 15 -4.84 36.78 -15.50
C ASN A 15 -4.55 37.18 -16.94
N ASP A 16 -5.24 38.24 -17.35
CA ASP A 16 -4.89 39.07 -18.50
C ASP A 16 -3.48 39.60 -18.34
N LEU A 17 -2.62 39.40 -19.34
CA LEU A 17 -1.43 40.24 -19.53
C LEU A 17 -1.19 40.47 -21.01
N GLN A 18 -1.04 41.76 -21.30
CA GLN A 18 -0.95 42.40 -22.59
C GLN A 18 0.32 42.01 -23.36
N ASN A 19 0.16 41.98 -24.69
CA ASN A 19 1.21 41.99 -25.68
C ASN A 19 2.19 43.15 -25.44
N ASN A 20 3.48 42.87 -25.60
CA ASN A 20 4.42 43.80 -26.22
C ASN A 20 5.38 42.97 -27.08
N ASP A 21 5.34 43.29 -28.36
CA ASP A 21 6.36 42.98 -29.34
C ASP A 21 7.69 43.64 -28.94
N ASP A 22 8.81 42.98 -29.19
CA ASP A 22 10.01 43.62 -29.71
C ASP A 22 11.00 42.56 -30.24
N ASP A 23 11.52 42.88 -31.42
CA ASP A 23 12.60 42.23 -32.15
C ASP A 23 13.87 42.03 -31.29
N ASP A 24 14.63 40.94 -31.51
CA ASP A 24 15.85 41.03 -32.31
C ASP A 24 16.58 39.68 -32.47
N SER A 25 17.23 39.60 -33.62
CA SER A 25 18.10 38.57 -34.17
C SER A 25 19.29 38.13 -33.29
N SER A 26 19.67 36.85 -33.37
CA SER A 26 21.05 36.45 -33.74
C SER A 26 21.31 34.94 -33.73
N ASN A 27 21.96 34.52 -34.82
CA ASN A 27 22.62 33.24 -35.08
C ASN A 27 23.58 32.80 -33.97
N ASN A 28 23.64 31.49 -33.68
CA ASN A 28 24.94 30.81 -33.66
C ASN A 28 24.85 29.29 -33.85
N ASN A 29 25.45 28.84 -34.95
CA ASN A 29 25.80 27.46 -35.24
C ASN A 29 26.91 26.99 -34.29
N ASN A 30 26.80 25.76 -33.77
CA ASN A 30 28.00 24.96 -33.48
C ASN A 30 27.72 23.47 -33.68
N ASN A 31 28.36 22.95 -34.74
CA ASN A 31 28.53 21.54 -35.06
C ASN A 31 29.51 20.90 -34.07
N THR A 32 29.17 19.75 -33.50
CA THR A 32 30.19 18.87 -32.88
C THR A 32 29.87 17.41 -33.19
N LYS A 33 30.68 16.83 -34.07
CA LYS A 33 30.74 15.40 -34.37
C LYS A 33 31.42 14.69 -33.20
N ASN A 34 30.78 13.69 -32.61
CA ASN A 34 31.44 12.75 -31.71
C ASN A 34 31.36 11.33 -32.26
N ALA A 35 32.54 10.72 -32.39
CA ALA A 35 32.78 9.41 -32.94
C ALA A 35 32.42 8.30 -31.94
N GLN A 36 31.76 7.26 -32.45
CA GLN A 36 31.44 6.04 -31.73
C GLN A 36 32.69 5.14 -31.65
N GLN A 37 33.17 4.86 -30.43
CA GLN A 37 34.15 3.79 -30.16
C GLN A 37 33.42 2.57 -29.58
N THR A 38 33.27 1.52 -30.37
CA THR A 38 32.79 0.21 -29.95
C THR A 38 33.93 -0.58 -29.28
N LYS A 39 33.86 -0.79 -27.97
CA LYS A 39 34.72 -1.73 -27.23
C LYS A 39 34.11 -3.14 -27.30
N LYS A 40 34.82 -4.07 -27.94
CA LYS A 40 34.56 -5.52 -27.89
C LYS A 40 34.93 -6.07 -26.51
N ILE A 41 33.95 -6.62 -25.79
CA ILE A 41 34.16 -7.37 -24.54
C ILE A 41 34.31 -8.86 -24.92
N LYS A 42 35.44 -9.47 -24.55
CA LYS A 42 35.69 -10.92 -24.63
C LYS A 42 34.93 -11.62 -23.49
N ILE A 43 34.07 -12.57 -23.84
CA ILE A 43 33.41 -13.48 -22.89
C ILE A 43 34.29 -14.73 -22.76
N ASN A 44 34.80 -14.99 -21.56
CA ASN A 44 35.50 -16.22 -21.21
C ASN A 44 34.49 -17.28 -20.77
N ASN A 45 34.44 -18.40 -21.49
CA ASN A 45 33.68 -19.59 -21.14
C ASN A 45 34.51 -20.46 -20.18
N ASN A 46 34.18 -20.45 -18.89
CA ASN A 46 34.66 -21.46 -17.95
C ASN A 46 33.54 -22.43 -17.58
N LYS A 47 33.81 -23.71 -17.89
CA LYS A 47 33.03 -24.91 -17.54
C LYS A 47 32.73 -24.95 -16.04
N SER A 48 31.45 -25.07 -15.70
CA SER A 48 30.99 -25.28 -14.33
C SER A 48 30.91 -26.79 -14.02
N SER A 49 31.61 -27.21 -12.98
CA SER A 49 31.58 -28.57 -12.42
C SER A 49 30.39 -28.73 -11.48
N SER A 50 29.52 -29.68 -11.81
CA SER A 50 28.35 -30.08 -11.05
C SER A 50 28.71 -30.55 -9.64
N THR A 51 28.38 -29.73 -8.65
CA THR A 51 28.28 -30.14 -7.24
C THR A 51 26.81 -30.17 -6.87
N GLU A 52 26.30 -31.35 -6.52
CA GLU A 52 24.97 -31.54 -5.96
C GLU A 52 24.84 -30.77 -4.65
N ILE A 53 24.13 -29.64 -4.69
CA ILE A 53 23.74 -28.89 -3.51
C ILE A 53 22.49 -29.58 -2.94
N LYS A 54 22.65 -30.23 -1.78
CA LYS A 54 21.53 -30.75 -0.99
C LYS A 54 20.54 -29.61 -0.68
N ALA A 55 19.27 -29.82 -1.01
CA ALA A 55 18.20 -28.84 -0.85
C ALA A 55 18.12 -28.31 0.60
N PRO A 56 18.09 -26.97 0.82
CA PRO A 56 17.95 -26.42 2.16
C PRO A 56 16.56 -26.72 2.73
N LYS A 57 16.54 -27.48 3.84
CA LYS A 57 15.35 -27.98 4.56
C LYS A 57 14.67 -26.93 5.46
N ASN A 58 14.55 -25.68 5.05
CA ASN A 58 13.81 -24.68 5.82
C ASN A 58 13.17 -23.60 4.93
N ASN A 59 12.27 -24.04 4.04
CA ASN A 59 11.56 -23.15 3.11
C ASN A 59 10.36 -22.49 3.80
N ASN A 60 10.61 -21.74 4.88
CA ASN A 60 9.63 -20.80 5.41
C ASN A 60 9.74 -19.50 4.60
N ASN A 61 9.47 -19.58 3.29
CA ASN A 61 9.49 -18.40 2.45
C ASN A 61 8.19 -17.60 2.70
N THR A 62 8.31 -16.27 2.77
CA THR A 62 7.21 -15.34 3.06
C THR A 62 5.97 -15.60 2.20
N TRP A 63 6.20 -15.91 0.92
CA TRP A 63 5.14 -16.24 -0.03
C TRP A 63 4.31 -17.47 0.38
N THR A 64 4.97 -18.55 0.82
CA THR A 64 4.29 -19.78 1.27
C THR A 64 3.41 -19.49 2.48
N ASN A 65 3.83 -18.59 3.36
CA ASN A 65 3.03 -18.18 4.51
C ASN A 65 1.81 -17.36 4.10
N ALA A 66 1.96 -16.42 3.17
CA ALA A 66 0.83 -15.66 2.61
C ALA A 66 -0.18 -16.57 1.88
N VAL A 67 0.31 -17.50 1.05
CA VAL A 67 -0.52 -18.47 0.34
C VAL A 67 -1.31 -19.34 1.30
N LYS A 68 -0.65 -19.94 2.30
CA LYS A 68 -1.31 -20.75 3.32
C LYS A 68 -2.33 -19.95 4.11
N TRP A 69 -1.99 -18.71 4.47
CA TRP A 69 -2.90 -17.83 5.18
C TRP A 69 -4.17 -17.54 4.36
N ILE A 70 -4.05 -17.23 3.07
CA ILE A 70 -5.20 -17.04 2.16
C ILE A 70 -6.03 -18.32 2.07
N GLN A 71 -5.40 -19.47 1.85
CA GLN A 71 -6.08 -20.77 1.74
C GLN A 71 -6.81 -21.16 3.04
N ASN A 72 -6.21 -20.90 4.19
CA ASN A 72 -6.83 -21.14 5.51
C ASN A 72 -8.06 -20.25 5.76
N ASN A 73 -8.18 -19.13 5.06
CA ASN A 73 -9.36 -18.25 5.10
C ASN A 73 -10.36 -18.53 3.95
N GLY A 74 -10.25 -19.68 3.28
CA GLY A 74 -11.17 -20.08 2.20
C GLY A 74 -10.80 -19.52 0.81
N GLY A 75 -9.62 -18.92 0.69
CA GLY A 75 -9.09 -18.46 -0.58
C GLY A 75 -8.49 -19.58 -1.43
N TYR A 76 -8.08 -19.22 -2.65
CA TYR A 76 -7.43 -20.14 -3.57
C TYR A 76 -6.32 -19.43 -4.34
N ILE A 77 -5.21 -20.12 -4.55
CA ILE A 77 -4.10 -19.70 -5.39
C ILE A 77 -3.76 -20.89 -6.28
N HIS A 78 -3.76 -20.66 -7.59
CA HIS A 78 -3.54 -21.72 -8.57
C HIS A 78 -2.14 -22.34 -8.38
N PRO A 79 -2.00 -23.68 -8.40
CA PRO A 79 -0.74 -24.35 -8.07
C PRO A 79 0.41 -24.03 -9.03
N ASN A 80 0.11 -23.62 -10.26
CA ASN A 80 1.13 -23.18 -11.22
C ASN A 80 1.66 -21.76 -10.93
N ILE A 81 1.00 -20.97 -10.07
CA ILE A 81 1.46 -19.63 -9.72
C ILE A 81 2.55 -19.72 -8.66
N THR A 82 3.65 -19.03 -8.94
CA THR A 82 4.79 -18.91 -8.04
C THR A 82 5.22 -17.45 -7.94
N PHE A 83 6.00 -17.16 -6.90
CA PHE A 83 6.51 -15.83 -6.63
C PHE A 83 8.04 -15.81 -6.71
N SER A 84 8.57 -14.89 -7.50
CA SER A 84 9.99 -14.57 -7.51
C SER A 84 10.27 -13.56 -6.39
N SER A 85 10.98 -13.96 -5.33
CA SER A 85 11.38 -13.01 -4.28
C SER A 85 12.34 -11.94 -4.79
N THR A 86 13.18 -12.29 -5.76
CA THR A 86 14.19 -11.37 -6.33
C THR A 86 13.55 -10.34 -7.25
N ALA A 87 12.70 -10.79 -8.18
CA ALA A 87 12.05 -9.89 -9.13
C ALA A 87 10.76 -9.26 -8.55
N ARG A 88 10.22 -9.85 -7.48
CA ARG A 88 8.97 -9.49 -6.81
C ARG A 88 7.76 -9.52 -7.75
N GLU A 89 7.69 -10.59 -8.53
CA GLU A 89 6.68 -10.81 -9.55
C GLU A 89 6.00 -12.15 -9.33
N LEU A 90 4.72 -12.21 -9.65
CA LEU A 90 4.01 -13.47 -9.85
C LEU A 90 4.19 -13.94 -11.29
N PHE A 91 4.47 -15.22 -11.45
CA PHE A 91 4.55 -15.86 -12.75
C PHE A 91 3.98 -17.27 -12.69
N SER A 92 3.56 -17.79 -13.84
CA SER A 92 3.12 -19.16 -13.96
C SER A 92 4.28 -20.07 -14.37
N THR A 93 4.39 -21.22 -13.72
CA THR A 93 5.37 -22.27 -14.05
C THR A 93 4.96 -23.10 -15.26
N ASN A 94 3.66 -23.18 -15.54
CA ASN A 94 3.08 -23.88 -16.68
C ASN A 94 1.97 -23.04 -17.31
N GLU A 95 1.48 -23.45 -18.48
CA GLU A 95 0.28 -22.86 -19.07
C GLU A 95 -0.93 -23.00 -18.13
N ILE A 96 -1.75 -21.96 -18.05
CA ILE A 96 -3.01 -21.95 -17.30
C ILE A 96 -4.13 -21.73 -18.30
N PRO A 97 -5.04 -22.71 -18.50
CA PRO A 97 -6.09 -22.62 -19.49
C PRO A 97 -6.97 -21.39 -19.29
N LYS A 98 -7.54 -20.90 -20.39
CA LYS A 98 -8.47 -19.77 -20.35
C LYS A 98 -9.62 -19.99 -19.38
N ASP A 99 -10.04 -18.89 -18.75
CA ASP A 99 -11.14 -18.82 -17.79
C ASP A 99 -10.91 -19.64 -16.50
N THR A 100 -9.71 -20.20 -16.31
CA THR A 100 -9.30 -20.87 -15.08
C THR A 100 -9.04 -19.85 -13.99
N ILE A 101 -9.53 -20.12 -12.78
CA ILE A 101 -9.28 -19.28 -11.60
C ILE A 101 -7.79 -19.34 -11.26
N VAL A 102 -7.16 -18.17 -11.22
CA VAL A 102 -5.75 -17.97 -10.88
C VAL A 102 -5.60 -17.62 -9.40
N LEU A 103 -6.43 -16.68 -8.92
CA LEU A 103 -6.48 -16.26 -7.52
C LEU A 103 -7.94 -16.09 -7.09
N ARG A 104 -8.21 -16.41 -5.83
CA ARG A 104 -9.45 -16.11 -5.13
C ARG A 104 -9.09 -15.62 -3.73
N ILE A 105 -9.31 -14.33 -3.48
CA ILE A 105 -8.92 -13.66 -2.23
C ILE A 105 -10.17 -13.34 -1.41
N PRO A 106 -10.39 -14.01 -0.26
CA PRO A 106 -11.53 -13.74 0.62
C PRO A 106 -11.55 -12.30 1.11
N SER A 107 -12.74 -11.73 1.33
CA SER A 107 -12.88 -10.37 1.90
C SER A 107 -12.18 -10.21 3.25
N THR A 108 -12.17 -11.26 4.08
CA THR A 108 -11.46 -11.28 5.36
C THR A 108 -9.95 -11.10 5.23
N CYS A 109 -9.36 -11.43 4.08
CA CYS A 109 -7.95 -11.21 3.80
C CYS A 109 -7.65 -9.80 3.25
N LEU A 110 -8.67 -9.04 2.86
CA LEU A 110 -8.47 -7.67 2.38
C LEU A 110 -8.18 -6.74 3.56
N LEU A 111 -7.36 -5.72 3.33
CA LEU A 111 -7.26 -4.56 4.21
C LEU A 111 -8.05 -3.41 3.56
N THR A 112 -9.23 -3.14 4.08
CA THR A 112 -10.14 -2.08 3.63
C THR A 112 -10.37 -1.07 4.73
N LEU A 113 -11.06 0.04 4.43
CA LEU A 113 -11.59 0.92 5.46
C LEU A 113 -12.56 0.20 6.40
N GLU A 114 -13.38 -0.72 5.90
CA GLU A 114 -14.26 -1.54 6.74
C GLU A 114 -13.46 -2.38 7.75
N THR A 115 -12.27 -2.88 7.37
CA THR A 115 -11.36 -3.53 8.32
C THR A 115 -10.95 -2.56 9.43
N VAL A 116 -10.56 -1.33 9.08
CA VAL A 116 -10.19 -0.30 10.06
C VAL A 116 -11.38 0.04 10.97
N GLU A 117 -12.58 0.11 10.41
CA GLU A 117 -13.81 0.34 11.16
C GLU A 117 -14.18 -0.84 12.06
N SER A 118 -13.96 -2.08 11.63
CA SER A 118 -14.22 -3.26 12.47
C SER A 118 -13.33 -3.29 13.71
N CYS A 119 -12.18 -2.61 13.66
CA CYS A 119 -11.27 -2.38 14.78
C CYS A 119 -11.79 -1.30 15.77
N LYS A 120 -13.09 -0.95 15.71
CA LYS A 120 -13.74 0.00 16.64
C LYS A 120 -13.60 -0.41 18.11
N ASP A 121 -13.58 -1.71 18.38
CA ASP A 121 -13.41 -2.25 19.74
C ASP A 121 -12.04 -1.90 20.36
N ASP A 122 -11.03 -1.55 19.56
CA ASP A 122 -9.70 -1.14 20.03
C ASP A 122 -9.53 0.38 20.15
N HIS A 123 -10.56 1.16 19.81
CA HIS A 123 -10.54 2.62 19.69
C HIS A 123 -9.55 3.20 18.67
N VAL A 124 -8.51 2.47 18.23
CA VAL A 124 -7.52 2.94 17.24
C VAL A 124 -8.18 3.23 15.91
N GLY A 125 -8.99 2.30 15.38
CA GLY A 125 -9.71 2.50 14.13
C GLY A 125 -10.64 3.71 14.20
N SER A 126 -11.46 3.78 15.26
CA SER A 126 -12.36 4.92 15.49
C SER A 126 -11.61 6.25 15.65
N ALA A 127 -10.48 6.25 16.34
CA ALA A 127 -9.66 7.45 16.52
C ALA A 127 -9.04 7.90 15.20
N LEU A 128 -8.57 6.98 14.36
CA LEU A 128 -8.06 7.30 13.02
C LEU A 128 -9.13 7.99 12.17
N PHE A 129 -10.33 7.43 12.08
CA PHE A 129 -11.44 8.05 11.36
C PHE A 129 -11.80 9.42 11.95
N SER A 130 -11.93 9.52 13.27
CA SER A 130 -12.26 10.80 13.92
C SER A 130 -11.21 11.87 13.66
N VAL A 131 -9.92 11.53 13.77
CA VAL A 131 -8.80 12.46 13.58
C VAL A 131 -8.72 12.91 12.13
N VAL A 132 -8.68 11.98 11.18
CA VAL A 132 -8.51 12.31 9.76
C VAL A 132 -9.75 13.04 9.21
N SER A 133 -10.96 12.61 9.60
CA SER A 133 -12.20 13.26 9.14
C SER A 133 -12.37 14.68 9.70
N SER A 134 -11.75 15.01 10.84
CA SER A 134 -11.79 16.35 11.44
C SER A 134 -10.88 17.39 10.77
N ILE A 135 -10.10 16.98 9.76
CA ILE A 135 -9.27 17.87 8.95
C ILE A 135 -10.09 18.28 7.74
N GLU A 136 -10.07 19.57 7.38
CA GLU A 136 -10.76 20.08 6.20
C GLU A 136 -10.11 19.52 4.92
N ASP A 137 -10.92 19.19 3.91
CA ASP A 137 -10.45 18.46 2.71
C ASP A 137 -9.43 19.27 1.90
N ASP A 138 -9.54 20.59 1.88
CA ASP A 138 -8.63 21.52 1.18
C ASP A 138 -7.27 21.65 1.86
N LEU A 139 -7.14 21.23 3.12
CA LEU A 139 -5.88 21.21 3.85
C LEU A 139 -5.06 19.94 3.60
N LEU A 140 -5.68 18.87 3.08
CA LEU A 140 -5.02 17.60 2.80
C LEU A 140 -4.62 17.49 1.34
N ARG A 141 -3.39 17.03 1.10
CA ARG A 141 -2.92 16.72 -0.25
C ARG A 141 -3.45 15.37 -0.73
N LEU A 142 -3.51 14.39 0.16
CA LEU A 142 -3.90 13.01 -0.09
C LEU A 142 -5.35 12.74 0.30
N ASP A 143 -5.92 11.71 -0.31
CA ASP A 143 -7.28 11.26 -0.01
C ASP A 143 -7.38 10.73 1.44
N LYS A 144 -8.46 11.09 2.15
CA LYS A 144 -8.66 10.70 3.55
C LYS A 144 -8.69 9.19 3.74
N ASN A 145 -9.26 8.44 2.79
CA ASN A 145 -9.36 6.99 2.89
C ASN A 145 -7.97 6.35 2.78
N ASP A 146 -7.15 6.86 1.86
CA ASP A 146 -5.75 6.45 1.71
C ASP A 146 -4.92 6.75 2.96
N LEU A 147 -5.12 7.92 3.57
CA LEU A 147 -4.45 8.32 4.81
C LEU A 147 -4.82 7.40 5.98
N VAL A 148 -6.10 7.12 6.18
CA VAL A 148 -6.58 6.20 7.23
C VAL A 148 -6.00 4.80 7.03
N LEU A 149 -6.07 4.28 5.81
CA LEU A 149 -5.56 2.94 5.50
C LEU A 149 -4.04 2.85 5.70
N ALA A 150 -3.28 3.85 5.24
CA ALA A 150 -1.83 3.90 5.42
C ALA A 150 -1.43 3.99 6.90
N LEU A 151 -2.13 4.79 7.71
CA LEU A 151 -1.88 4.88 9.15
C LEU A 151 -2.19 3.58 9.87
N PHE A 152 -3.31 2.94 9.53
CA PHE A 152 -3.66 1.65 10.12
C PHE A 152 -2.60 0.59 9.79
N MET A 153 -2.18 0.50 8.52
CA MET A 153 -1.07 -0.37 8.12
C MET A 153 0.23 -0.03 8.85
N ALA A 154 0.49 1.26 9.11
CA ALA A 154 1.68 1.68 9.85
C ALA A 154 1.62 1.18 11.30
N PHE A 155 0.45 1.24 11.96
CA PHE A 155 0.24 0.58 13.26
C PHE A 155 0.43 -0.93 13.20
N LEU A 156 -0.05 -1.60 12.14
CA LEU A 156 0.17 -3.04 11.96
C LEU A 156 1.66 -3.40 11.79
N SER A 157 2.48 -2.44 11.33
CA SER A 157 3.91 -2.62 11.08
C SER A 157 4.83 -2.30 12.27
N MET A 158 4.27 -1.75 13.36
CA MET A 158 5.02 -1.37 14.55
C MET A 158 5.27 -2.55 15.48
N ASP A 159 6.45 -2.58 16.10
CA ASP A 159 6.78 -3.56 17.13
C ASP A 159 6.07 -3.24 18.47
N GLU A 160 5.81 -4.26 19.30
CA GLU A 160 5.11 -4.09 20.58
C GLU A 160 5.77 -3.06 21.52
N ASN A 161 7.10 -2.92 21.43
CA ASN A 161 7.86 -1.98 22.24
C ASN A 161 7.67 -0.54 21.76
N GLU A 162 7.49 -0.33 20.45
CA GLU A 162 7.25 1.00 19.88
C GLU A 162 5.86 1.54 20.27
N VAL A 163 4.89 0.65 20.48
CA VAL A 163 3.53 0.98 20.89
C VAL A 163 3.46 1.44 22.37
N LYS A 164 4.36 0.95 23.24
CA LYS A 164 4.27 1.15 24.71
C LYS A 164 5.06 2.35 25.25
N ASN A 165 6.04 2.89 24.51
CA ASN A 165 7.02 3.86 25.04
C ASN A 165 6.53 5.33 25.11
N GLU A 166 5.48 5.63 25.89
CA GLU A 166 5.08 7.03 26.20
C GLU A 166 4.99 7.41 27.68
N CYS A 167 5.09 6.50 28.65
CA CYS A 167 5.26 6.89 30.06
C CYS A 167 6.74 7.06 30.42
N GLY A 168 7.42 7.94 29.69
CA GLY A 168 8.73 8.47 30.07
C GLY A 168 8.54 9.68 30.98
N ASP A 169 8.21 9.43 32.24
CA ASP A 169 8.65 10.28 33.34
C ASP A 169 9.49 9.35 34.22
N ASP A 170 10.79 9.63 34.35
CA ASP A 170 11.83 8.82 35.00
C ASP A 170 11.64 8.63 36.52
N LYS A 171 10.40 8.55 37.00
CA LYS A 171 10.05 8.29 38.38
C LYS A 171 9.52 6.88 38.48
N GLU A 172 10.44 5.95 38.66
CA GLU A 172 10.23 4.58 39.13
C GLU A 172 9.27 4.59 40.36
N PRO A 173 7.97 4.24 40.22
CA PRO A 173 7.08 4.12 41.36
C PRO A 173 7.09 2.66 41.79
N SER A 174 7.79 2.41 42.88
CA SER A 174 7.70 1.16 43.61
C SER A 174 6.24 0.88 44.04
N ASN A 175 5.77 -0.34 43.75
CA ASN A 175 4.62 -1.01 44.38
C ASN A 175 3.20 -0.48 44.15
N ILE A 176 2.73 -0.39 42.91
CA ILE A 176 1.27 -0.37 42.64
C ILE A 176 0.88 -1.59 41.81
N LYS A 177 0.01 -2.42 42.40
CA LYS A 177 -0.66 -3.57 41.74
C LYS A 177 -1.67 -3.04 40.73
N GLU A 178 -1.20 -2.63 39.55
CA GLU A 178 -2.01 -2.17 38.42
C GLU A 178 -1.94 -3.24 37.31
N GLU A 179 -2.87 -4.20 37.24
CA GLU A 179 -2.77 -5.27 36.21
C GLU A 179 -3.98 -5.50 35.29
N ASN A 180 -5.19 -4.98 35.56
CA ASN A 180 -6.37 -5.50 34.84
C ASN A 180 -7.14 -4.58 33.88
N SER A 181 -7.04 -3.24 33.95
CA SER A 181 -7.86 -2.35 33.07
C SER A 181 -7.11 -1.83 31.83
N LYS A 182 -5.84 -1.39 31.94
CA LYS A 182 -5.07 -0.81 30.81
C LYS A 182 -4.68 -1.82 29.72
N THR A 183 -4.81 -3.14 29.95
CA THR A 183 -4.34 -4.19 29.03
C THR A 183 -5.34 -4.60 27.96
N MET A 184 -6.56 -4.07 27.94
CA MET A 184 -7.61 -4.55 27.04
C MET A 184 -7.46 -4.03 25.59
N ASN A 185 -7.11 -2.75 25.38
CA ASN A 185 -7.11 -2.12 24.05
C ASN A 185 -5.94 -2.51 23.13
N LEU A 186 -4.81 -2.97 23.67
CA LEU A 186 -3.70 -3.44 22.83
C LEU A 186 -3.93 -4.86 22.31
N LYS A 187 -4.91 -5.59 22.84
CA LYS A 187 -5.11 -7.00 22.50
C LYS A 187 -5.65 -7.18 21.09
N SER A 188 -6.64 -6.40 20.65
CA SER A 188 -7.21 -6.61 19.32
C SER A 188 -6.35 -5.97 18.22
N LEU A 189 -5.63 -4.87 18.47
CA LEU A 189 -4.61 -4.39 17.52
C LEU A 189 -3.54 -5.46 17.28
N LYS A 190 -3.10 -6.14 18.35
CA LYS A 190 -2.17 -7.28 18.27
C LYS A 190 -2.78 -8.48 17.53
N LEU A 191 -4.08 -8.71 17.66
CA LEU A 191 -4.79 -9.74 16.89
C LEU A 191 -4.74 -9.41 15.40
N TYR A 192 -5.03 -8.17 15.01
CA TYR A 192 -4.93 -7.70 13.62
C TYR A 192 -3.49 -7.75 13.09
N GLN A 193 -2.51 -7.34 13.88
CA GLN A 193 -1.09 -7.47 13.56
C GLN A 193 -0.74 -8.92 13.25
N THR A 194 -1.14 -9.84 14.13
CA THR A 194 -0.87 -11.28 13.96
C THR A 194 -1.59 -11.84 12.74
N PHE A 195 -2.86 -11.46 12.54
CA PHE A 195 -3.68 -11.95 11.45
C PHE A 195 -3.17 -11.49 10.08
N TYR A 196 -2.83 -10.21 9.93
CA TYR A 196 -2.35 -9.65 8.65
C TYR A 196 -0.84 -9.75 8.43
N LYS A 197 -0.07 -10.21 9.43
CA LYS A 197 1.38 -10.40 9.31
C LYS A 197 1.81 -11.15 8.05
N PRO A 198 1.17 -12.27 7.65
CA PRO A 198 1.55 -12.97 6.42
C PRO A 198 1.46 -12.10 5.17
N TYR A 199 0.51 -11.15 5.11
CA TYR A 199 0.44 -10.18 4.03
C TYR A 199 1.48 -9.06 4.19
N MET A 200 1.56 -8.45 5.37
CA MET A 200 2.50 -7.35 5.65
C MET A 200 3.95 -7.76 5.32
N ASP A 201 4.33 -9.00 5.61
CA ASP A 201 5.67 -9.51 5.32
C ASP A 201 5.95 -9.63 3.80
N THR A 202 4.92 -9.69 2.94
CA THR A 202 5.08 -9.72 1.46
C THR A 202 5.28 -8.35 0.83
N LEU A 203 5.03 -7.28 1.59
CA LEU A 203 5.16 -5.92 1.09
C LEU A 203 6.62 -5.61 0.70
N PRO A 204 6.82 -4.67 -0.23
CA PRO A 204 8.15 -4.17 -0.57
C PRO A 204 8.93 -3.72 0.65
N SER A 205 10.24 -3.95 0.65
CA SER A 205 11.11 -3.25 1.59
C SER A 205 10.99 -1.75 1.37
N ASN A 206 11.22 -0.97 2.41
CA ASN A 206 11.16 0.49 2.37
C ASN A 206 11.98 1.10 1.20
N GLU A 207 13.15 0.54 0.90
CA GLU A 207 14.04 1.01 -0.17
C GLU A 207 13.44 0.81 -1.56
N SER A 208 12.58 -0.20 -1.74
CA SER A 208 11.92 -0.48 -3.03
C SER A 208 11.01 0.68 -3.47
N TYR A 209 10.50 1.46 -2.52
CA TYR A 209 9.68 2.64 -2.78
C TYR A 209 10.50 3.89 -3.11
N ASN A 210 11.84 3.84 -3.04
CA ASN A 210 12.70 4.94 -3.49
C ASN A 210 12.66 5.14 -5.01
N ASN A 211 11.91 4.32 -5.75
CA ASN A 211 11.58 4.57 -7.15
C ASN A 211 10.45 5.62 -7.32
N LEU A 212 9.76 6.01 -6.25
CA LEU A 212 8.76 7.08 -6.26
C LEU A 212 9.45 8.45 -6.24
N PRO A 213 9.21 9.33 -7.22
CA PRO A 213 9.84 10.65 -7.27
C PRO A 213 9.70 11.46 -5.99
N ARG A 214 8.56 11.36 -5.29
CA ARG A 214 8.31 12.06 -4.01
C ARG A 214 9.29 11.68 -2.89
N ARG A 215 9.95 10.52 -2.97
CA ARG A 215 10.93 10.04 -1.98
C ARG A 215 12.38 10.34 -2.38
N TRP A 216 12.61 10.93 -3.55
CA TRP A 216 13.96 11.30 -3.97
C TRP A 216 14.46 12.54 -3.21
N PRO A 217 15.78 12.67 -3.00
CA PRO A 217 16.37 13.93 -2.57
C PRO A 217 15.95 15.08 -3.49
N LYS A 218 15.68 16.27 -2.91
CA LYS A 218 15.26 17.45 -3.68
C LYS A 218 16.21 17.79 -4.83
N SER A 219 17.51 17.66 -4.60
CA SER A 219 18.54 17.87 -5.64
C SER A 219 18.39 16.92 -6.82
N GLN A 220 18.01 15.66 -6.58
CA GLN A 220 17.76 14.67 -7.62
C GLN A 220 16.46 14.98 -8.38
N ILE A 221 15.39 15.37 -7.68
CA ILE A 221 14.14 15.82 -8.30
C ILE A 221 14.40 17.00 -9.25
N THR A 222 15.11 18.03 -8.78
CA THR A 222 15.48 19.19 -9.59
C THR A 222 16.35 18.78 -10.78
N SER A 223 17.44 18.05 -10.55
CA SER A 223 18.38 17.70 -11.62
C SER A 223 17.77 16.83 -12.71
N LEU A 224 16.83 15.94 -12.39
CA LEU A 224 16.29 14.96 -13.34
C LEU A 224 14.95 15.38 -13.95
N LEU A 225 14.13 16.16 -13.22
CA LEU A 225 12.76 16.44 -13.63
C LEU A 225 12.52 17.92 -13.97
N GLN A 226 13.41 18.85 -13.63
CA GLN A 226 13.19 20.28 -13.89
C GLN A 226 12.84 20.55 -15.36
N GLY A 227 11.82 21.38 -15.57
CA GLY A 227 11.26 21.67 -16.90
C GLY A 227 10.21 20.65 -17.38
N THR A 228 9.92 19.60 -16.61
CA THR A 228 8.82 18.67 -16.88
C THR A 228 7.64 18.93 -15.96
N ALA A 229 6.42 18.57 -16.39
CA ALA A 229 5.25 18.60 -15.53
C ALA A 229 5.36 17.67 -14.29
N LEU A 230 6.25 16.68 -14.33
CA LEU A 230 6.47 15.78 -13.21
C LEU A 230 7.25 16.44 -12.07
N TYR A 231 8.05 17.47 -12.34
CA TYR A 231 8.82 18.18 -11.32
C TYR A 231 7.93 18.81 -10.26
N GLU A 232 6.97 19.64 -10.69
CA GLU A 232 6.06 20.34 -9.79
C GLU A 232 5.24 19.33 -8.99
N ARG A 233 4.71 18.30 -9.66
CA ARG A 233 3.96 17.22 -9.01
C ARG A 233 4.80 16.50 -7.95
N ALA A 234 6.04 16.10 -8.26
CA ALA A 234 6.90 15.40 -7.30
C ALA A 234 7.24 16.26 -6.08
N MET A 235 7.48 17.56 -6.28
CA MET A 235 7.74 18.52 -5.20
C MET A 235 6.49 18.75 -4.33
N LEU A 236 5.31 18.88 -4.95
CA LEU A 236 4.04 19.00 -4.24
C LEU A 236 3.71 17.74 -3.45
N ASP A 237 3.88 16.56 -4.04
CA ASP A 237 3.61 15.28 -3.36
C ASP A 237 4.58 15.06 -2.19
N GLN A 238 5.87 15.43 -2.34
CA GLN A 238 6.86 15.34 -1.27
C GLN A 238 6.55 16.27 -0.10
N ASN A 239 6.19 17.53 -0.36
CA ASN A 239 5.86 18.46 0.72
C ASN A 239 4.47 18.13 1.32
N GLY A 240 3.52 17.73 0.48
CA GLY A 240 2.15 17.43 0.86
C GLY A 240 2.06 16.28 1.86
N ILE A 241 2.74 15.15 1.61
CA ILE A 241 2.71 14.02 2.55
C ILE A 241 3.29 14.37 3.92
N VAL A 242 4.31 15.23 3.98
CA VAL A 242 4.89 15.72 5.25
C VAL A 242 3.89 16.63 5.98
N ASN A 243 3.20 17.50 5.23
CA ASN A 243 2.21 18.42 5.79
C ASN A 243 0.97 17.66 6.30
N ASP A 244 0.44 16.73 5.51
CA ASP A 244 -0.68 15.86 5.89
C ASP A 244 -0.37 15.13 7.21
N TYR A 245 0.80 14.49 7.30
CA TYR A 245 1.20 13.78 8.52
C TYR A 245 1.33 14.73 9.73
N LYS A 246 1.87 15.93 9.57
CA LYS A 246 1.95 16.92 10.66
C LYS A 246 0.58 17.36 11.15
N LEU A 247 -0.37 17.60 10.23
CA LEU A 247 -1.75 17.95 10.57
C LEU A 247 -2.43 16.81 11.34
N ILE A 248 -2.28 15.57 10.86
CA ILE A 248 -2.77 14.37 11.53
C ILE A 248 -2.16 14.23 12.92
N GLN A 249 -0.84 14.41 13.05
CA GLN A 249 -0.14 14.34 14.34
C GLN A 249 -0.67 15.37 15.34
N GLN A 250 -0.87 16.62 14.91
CA GLN A 250 -1.44 17.66 15.76
C GLN A 250 -2.85 17.30 16.23
N LYS A 251 -3.71 16.85 15.30
CA LYS A 251 -5.09 16.44 15.61
C LYS A 251 -5.12 15.18 16.49
N TRP A 252 -4.20 14.24 16.31
CA TRP A 252 -4.06 13.05 17.14
C TRP A 252 -3.72 13.40 18.58
N ILE A 253 -2.78 14.32 18.81
CA ILE A 253 -2.42 14.80 20.16
C ILE A 253 -3.63 15.44 20.84
N LEU A 254 -4.34 16.33 20.13
CA LEU A 254 -5.54 16.98 20.66
C LEU A 254 -6.65 15.96 20.98
N HIS A 255 -6.87 14.98 20.10
CA HIS A 255 -7.84 13.92 20.32
C HIS A 255 -7.48 13.07 21.55
N LYS A 256 -6.20 12.72 21.72
CA LYS A 256 -5.71 11.98 22.89
C LYS A 256 -5.89 12.78 24.19
N GLN A 257 -5.67 14.10 24.16
CA GLN A 257 -5.93 14.99 25.31
C GLN A 257 -7.43 15.05 25.67
N GLN A 258 -8.32 15.06 24.68
CA GLN A 258 -9.77 15.02 24.93
C GLN A 258 -10.25 13.69 25.51
N LEU A 259 -9.47 12.62 25.35
CA LEU A 259 -9.75 11.29 25.89
C LEU A 259 -9.07 11.05 27.25
N SER A 260 -8.25 11.96 27.78
CA SER A 260 -7.54 11.75 29.05
C SER A 260 -8.47 11.51 30.24
N ASP A 261 -9.72 11.96 30.13
CA ASP A 261 -10.75 11.77 31.15
C ASP A 261 -11.46 10.40 31.03
N LYS A 262 -11.10 9.58 30.04
CA LYS A 262 -11.72 8.28 29.74
C LYS A 262 -10.75 7.13 30.02
N GLU A 263 -11.30 5.95 30.28
CA GLU A 263 -10.56 4.74 30.71
C GLU A 263 -9.63 4.15 29.64
N TYR A 264 -9.53 4.75 28.45
CA TYR A 264 -8.83 4.18 27.30
C TYR A 264 -7.58 4.97 26.92
N VAL A 265 -6.45 4.27 26.81
CA VAL A 265 -5.17 4.83 26.35
C VAL A 265 -5.02 4.55 24.85
N LEU A 266 -4.99 5.62 24.05
CA LEU A 266 -4.62 5.50 22.64
C LEU A 266 -3.10 5.28 22.49
N PRO A 267 -2.67 4.42 21.55
CA PRO A 267 -1.26 4.22 21.26
C PRO A 267 -0.63 5.50 20.70
N LYS A 268 0.71 5.52 20.73
CA LYS A 268 1.49 6.54 20.04
C LYS A 268 1.24 6.47 18.54
N LEU A 269 1.09 7.63 17.89
CA LEU A 269 0.98 7.69 16.43
C LEU A 269 2.26 7.11 15.78
N PRO A 270 2.16 6.29 14.71
CA PRO A 270 3.33 5.71 14.05
C PRO A 270 4.26 6.82 13.56
N PRO A 271 5.59 6.65 13.62
CA PRO A 271 6.52 7.67 13.15
C PRO A 271 6.35 7.95 11.65
N PHE A 272 6.79 9.13 11.22
CA PHE A 272 6.60 9.58 9.83
C PHE A 272 7.17 8.59 8.82
N GLU A 273 8.32 7.98 9.11
CA GLU A 273 8.98 7.03 8.21
C GLU A 273 8.11 5.80 7.92
N LYS A 274 7.42 5.27 8.96
CA LYS A 274 6.50 4.14 8.84
C LYS A 274 5.22 4.52 8.12
N PHE A 275 4.68 5.70 8.43
CA PHE A 275 3.54 6.25 7.70
C PHE A 275 3.86 6.44 6.21
N ASP A 276 4.99 7.05 5.87
CA ASP A 276 5.42 7.32 4.50
C ASP A 276 5.66 6.02 3.71
N GLU A 277 6.24 5.00 4.35
CA GLU A 277 6.40 3.66 3.80
C GLU A 277 5.05 3.01 3.46
N MET A 278 4.09 3.03 4.39
CA MET A 278 2.77 2.45 4.16
C MET A 278 1.94 3.26 3.17
N MET A 279 2.10 4.58 3.15
CA MET A 279 1.51 5.43 2.12
C MET A 279 2.10 5.13 0.74
N ALA A 280 3.39 4.78 0.64
CA ALA A 280 3.98 4.28 -0.59
C ALA A 280 3.37 2.94 -0.99
N ALA A 281 3.11 2.04 -0.05
CA ALA A 281 2.38 0.80 -0.30
C ALA A 281 0.98 1.08 -0.87
N VAL A 282 0.15 1.83 -0.14
CA VAL A 282 -1.23 2.15 -0.53
C VAL A 282 -1.29 2.83 -1.90
N SER A 283 -0.47 3.86 -2.14
CA SER A 283 -0.49 4.59 -3.43
C SER A 283 -0.01 3.76 -4.63
N THR A 284 0.79 2.71 -4.43
CA THR A 284 1.32 1.89 -5.54
C THR A 284 0.60 0.56 -5.72
N ARG A 285 -0.07 0.06 -4.68
CA ARG A 285 -0.64 -1.29 -4.60
C ARG A 285 -2.12 -1.31 -4.26
N GLY A 286 -2.67 -0.20 -3.79
CA GLY A 286 -4.09 -0.07 -3.49
C GLY A 286 -4.96 -0.25 -4.73
N PHE A 287 -6.02 -1.03 -4.57
CA PHE A 287 -7.07 -1.21 -5.55
C PHE A 287 -8.22 -0.28 -5.18
N ALA A 288 -8.66 0.52 -6.14
CA ALA A 288 -9.84 1.36 -5.97
C ALA A 288 -11.09 0.73 -6.57
N ASN A 289 -12.24 1.21 -6.10
CA ASN A 289 -13.57 0.87 -6.61
C ASN A 289 -13.86 -0.63 -6.55
N ILE A 290 -13.48 -1.25 -5.43
CA ILE A 290 -13.95 -2.59 -5.08
C ILE A 290 -15.39 -2.44 -4.61
N VAL A 291 -16.30 -3.14 -5.28
CA VAL A 291 -17.74 -3.06 -4.95
C VAL A 291 -17.94 -3.73 -3.59
N SER A 292 -18.41 -2.98 -2.59
CA SER A 292 -18.82 -3.57 -1.32
C SER A 292 -20.07 -4.43 -1.55
N SER A 293 -20.14 -5.59 -0.90
CA SER A 293 -21.30 -6.47 -1.01
C SER A 293 -22.52 -5.99 -0.22
N THR A 294 -22.35 -4.99 0.64
CA THR A 294 -23.34 -4.72 1.69
C THR A 294 -24.37 -3.68 1.33
N GLU A 295 -24.15 -2.82 0.32
CA GLU A 295 -25.11 -1.73 0.03
C GLU A 295 -25.28 -1.42 -1.47
N ASP A 296 -26.54 -1.17 -1.85
CA ASP A 296 -27.00 -0.67 -3.17
C ASP A 296 -26.62 0.81 -3.41
N ASP A 297 -25.86 1.42 -2.49
CA ASP A 297 -25.48 2.83 -2.52
C ASP A 297 -24.34 3.14 -3.50
N GLY A 298 -23.74 2.08 -4.07
CA GLY A 298 -22.61 2.21 -4.99
C GLY A 298 -21.32 2.66 -4.30
N SER A 299 -21.22 2.51 -2.97
CA SER A 299 -19.99 2.81 -2.23
C SER A 299 -18.84 1.95 -2.75
N HIS A 300 -17.77 2.65 -3.09
CA HIS A 300 -16.54 2.08 -3.61
C HIS A 300 -15.55 1.93 -2.48
N LEU A 301 -15.07 0.71 -2.27
CA LEU A 301 -14.03 0.43 -1.29
C LEU A 301 -12.66 0.49 -1.94
N ASP A 302 -11.75 1.19 -1.28
CA ASP A 302 -10.33 1.05 -1.51
C ASP A 302 -9.80 -0.09 -0.64
N ALA A 303 -8.97 -0.96 -1.23
CA ALA A 303 -8.39 -2.09 -0.50
C ALA A 303 -6.95 -2.37 -0.91
N MET A 304 -6.19 -2.90 0.04
CA MET A 304 -5.02 -3.71 -0.27
C MET A 304 -5.47 -5.15 -0.50
N VAL A 305 -5.06 -5.72 -1.63
CA VAL A 305 -5.46 -7.07 -2.04
C VAL A 305 -4.22 -7.97 -2.05
N PRO A 306 -4.03 -8.82 -1.02
CA PRO A 306 -2.85 -9.68 -0.92
C PRO A 306 -2.66 -10.55 -2.15
N CYS A 307 -1.40 -10.72 -2.57
CA CYS A 307 -0.95 -11.46 -3.74
C CYS A 307 -1.35 -10.81 -5.08
N ALA A 308 -2.58 -10.30 -5.21
CA ALA A 308 -3.00 -9.60 -6.43
C ALA A 308 -2.17 -8.33 -6.69
N ASP A 309 -1.75 -7.65 -5.62
CA ASP A 309 -0.86 -6.49 -5.69
C ASP A 309 0.59 -6.81 -6.09
N LEU A 310 0.93 -8.09 -6.28
CA LEU A 310 2.21 -8.56 -6.83
C LEU A 310 2.15 -8.78 -8.35
N MET A 311 0.95 -8.65 -8.96
CA MET A 311 0.81 -8.70 -10.41
C MET A 311 1.32 -7.40 -11.03
N ASN A 312 2.32 -7.52 -11.90
CA ASN A 312 2.88 -6.35 -12.59
C ASN A 312 1.95 -5.82 -13.69
N HIS A 313 1.98 -4.51 -13.88
CA HIS A 313 1.24 -3.86 -14.94
C HIS A 313 2.02 -3.92 -16.26
N LYS A 314 1.40 -4.45 -17.31
CA LYS A 314 1.87 -4.37 -18.69
C LYS A 314 0.91 -3.52 -19.52
N ARG A 315 1.42 -2.60 -20.33
CA ARG A 315 0.60 -1.79 -21.23
C ARG A 315 0.00 -2.69 -22.32
N GLY A 316 -1.32 -2.79 -22.40
CA GLY A 316 -2.07 -3.51 -23.44
C GLY A 316 -3.23 -2.65 -23.96
N LEU A 317 -3.70 -2.95 -25.18
CA LEU A 317 -4.74 -2.17 -25.87
C LEU A 317 -6.13 -2.28 -25.23
N ASN A 318 -6.46 -3.37 -24.53
CA ASN A 318 -7.70 -3.57 -23.77
C ASN A 318 -7.48 -4.61 -22.68
N GLN A 319 -7.83 -4.28 -21.42
CA GLN A 319 -7.75 -5.14 -20.23
C GLN A 319 -6.36 -5.77 -19.96
N THR A 320 -6.14 -6.21 -18.74
CA THR A 320 -4.99 -7.03 -18.36
C THR A 320 -4.99 -8.28 -19.24
N MET A 321 -4.16 -8.29 -20.29
CA MET A 321 -4.19 -9.32 -21.34
C MET A 321 -4.12 -10.75 -20.80
N ASP A 322 -3.58 -10.92 -19.60
CA ASP A 322 -3.32 -12.22 -19.00
C ASP A 322 -4.37 -12.62 -17.96
N VAL A 323 -5.11 -11.68 -17.36
CA VAL A 323 -6.02 -11.97 -16.24
C VAL A 323 -7.23 -11.02 -16.23
N THR A 324 -8.45 -11.52 -16.10
CA THR A 324 -9.63 -10.70 -15.73
C THR A 324 -9.89 -10.83 -14.23
N TYR A 325 -10.47 -9.81 -13.59
CA TYR A 325 -10.94 -9.93 -12.22
C TYR A 325 -12.40 -9.53 -12.10
N SER A 326 -13.11 -10.21 -11.20
CA SER A 326 -14.50 -9.93 -10.87
C SER A 326 -14.69 -10.00 -9.36
N PHE A 327 -15.53 -9.09 -8.85
CA PHE A 327 -16.03 -9.17 -7.49
C PHE A 327 -17.12 -10.23 -7.45
N ILE A 328 -16.97 -11.18 -6.54
CA ILE A 328 -18.01 -12.17 -6.29
C ILE A 328 -18.76 -11.68 -5.06
N THR A 329 -19.97 -11.19 -5.28
CA THR A 329 -20.95 -10.95 -4.22
C THR A 329 -21.92 -12.13 -4.23
N THR A 330 -22.24 -12.67 -3.06
CA THR A 330 -23.32 -13.67 -2.94
C THR A 330 -24.63 -12.98 -3.30
N LYS A 331 -25.26 -13.40 -4.39
CA LYS A 331 -26.39 -12.71 -5.04
C LYS A 331 -27.64 -12.50 -4.16
N ASP A 332 -27.72 -13.12 -2.99
CA ASP A 332 -28.98 -13.21 -2.25
C ASP A 332 -29.02 -12.48 -0.89
N GLY A 333 -27.95 -11.79 -0.47
CA GLY A 333 -27.94 -11.03 0.80
C GLY A 333 -28.16 -11.85 2.09
N THR A 334 -28.49 -13.14 1.97
CA THR A 334 -28.59 -14.09 3.08
C THR A 334 -27.20 -14.58 3.43
N ALA A 335 -26.74 -14.26 4.64
CA ALA A 335 -25.51 -14.77 5.22
C ALA A 335 -25.46 -16.30 5.08
N ALA A 336 -24.64 -16.79 4.15
CA ALA A 336 -24.39 -18.20 3.93
C ALA A 336 -23.64 -18.76 5.14
N THR A 337 -24.40 -19.19 6.14
CA THR A 337 -23.90 -20.07 7.19
C THR A 337 -24.10 -21.51 6.69
N ASN A 338 -22.99 -22.26 6.65
CA ASN A 338 -22.85 -23.70 6.42
C ASN A 338 -22.42 -24.16 5.00
N THR A 339 -21.09 -24.33 4.86
CA THR A 339 -20.41 -25.58 4.46
C THR A 339 -20.84 -26.34 3.19
N SER A 340 -21.28 -25.68 2.13
CA SER A 340 -21.12 -26.23 0.77
C SER A 340 -21.01 -25.13 -0.30
N SER A 341 -19.81 -24.97 -0.86
CA SER A 341 -19.46 -24.39 -2.18
C SER A 341 -20.03 -23.06 -2.71
N ASP A 342 -21.09 -22.44 -2.17
CA ASP A 342 -21.82 -21.37 -2.89
C ASP A 342 -21.92 -20.01 -2.15
N GLY A 343 -20.96 -19.69 -1.27
CA GLY A 343 -21.00 -18.46 -0.46
C GLY A 343 -19.69 -17.67 -0.43
N PHE A 344 -18.99 -17.49 -1.57
CA PHE A 344 -17.72 -16.76 -1.57
C PHE A 344 -17.93 -15.25 -1.72
N LEU A 345 -17.43 -14.48 -0.76
CA LEU A 345 -17.28 -13.02 -0.85
C LEU A 345 -15.81 -12.67 -1.02
N GLY A 346 -15.46 -12.03 -2.12
CA GLY A 346 -14.09 -11.60 -2.38
C GLY A 346 -13.78 -11.31 -3.84
N ILE A 347 -12.49 -11.36 -4.18
CA ILE A 347 -12.00 -11.05 -5.53
C ILE A 347 -11.52 -12.32 -6.20
N GLU A 348 -12.05 -12.60 -7.39
CA GLU A 348 -11.61 -13.72 -8.22
C GLU A 348 -10.89 -13.19 -9.46
N PHE A 349 -9.74 -13.80 -9.77
CA PHE A 349 -8.91 -13.51 -10.93
C PHE A 349 -8.90 -14.74 -11.83
N LYS A 350 -9.23 -14.59 -13.12
CA LYS A 350 -9.25 -15.68 -14.11
C LYS A 350 -8.24 -15.45 -15.21
N SER A 351 -7.62 -16.53 -15.70
CA SER A 351 -6.69 -16.48 -16.83
C SER A 351 -7.41 -16.05 -18.10
N ASN A 352 -6.82 -15.12 -18.83
CA ASN A 352 -7.24 -14.77 -20.20
C ASN A 352 -6.36 -15.45 -21.26
N GLN A 353 -5.34 -16.20 -20.84
CA GLN A 353 -4.45 -16.96 -21.74
C GLN A 353 -5.12 -18.27 -22.18
N TYR A 354 -4.80 -18.71 -23.38
CA TYR A 354 -5.54 -19.62 -24.28
C TYR A 354 -6.24 -20.86 -23.69
#